data_AF-A0A933AAT4-F1
#
_entry.id   AF-A0A933AAT4-F1
#
_cell.length_a   1.000
_cell.length_b   1.000
_cell.length_c   1.000
_cell.angle_alpha   90.00
_cell.angle_beta   90.00
_cell.angle_gamma   90.00
#
_symmetry.space_group_name_H-M   'P 1'
#
loop_
_entity.id
_entity.type
_entity.pdbx_description
1 polymer ?
#
loop_
_entity_poly.entity_id
_entity_poly.type
_entity_poly.pdbx_seq_one_letter_code
_entity_poly.pdbx_strand_id
1 'polypeptide(L)'
;MMNSWFEISKGKVLVHSFILGSFVLYSIFLAEPLFDKLETIPGEARLVQAQLPGETNNIRYNLERYIVSASAIELHGWAFIEGYGAERDSVFMVLKSGQATYEFDTFARYTPYITTHYEEAYKEYLNLDWSGFIATIPTRKLKDGEYAIGLYITRDGIQALRYTDKVFLKSKDDVKLLQR
;
A
#
# COMPACT_ATOMS: atom_id res chain seq x y z
N MET A 1 29.78 -16.21 -58.60
CA MET A 1 28.40 -15.74 -58.39
C MET A 1 27.98 -15.64 -56.90
N MET A 2 28.88 -15.80 -55.91
CA MET A 2 28.52 -15.76 -54.47
C MET A 2 28.65 -14.38 -53.81
N ASN A 3 29.37 -13.43 -54.41
CA ASN A 3 29.67 -12.15 -53.75
C ASN A 3 28.55 -11.09 -53.88
N SER A 4 27.64 -11.20 -54.86
CA SER A 4 26.55 -10.22 -55.03
C SER A 4 25.36 -10.46 -54.08
N TRP A 5 25.19 -11.68 -53.59
CA TRP A 5 24.13 -12.02 -52.62
C TRP A 5 24.41 -11.44 -51.23
N PHE A 6 25.70 -11.30 -50.88
CA PHE A 6 26.15 -10.69 -49.63
C PHE A 6 25.97 -9.17 -49.61
N GLU A 7 26.13 -8.48 -50.74
CA GLU A 7 25.96 -7.02 -50.82
C GLU A 7 24.49 -6.61 -50.64
N ILE A 8 23.55 -7.38 -51.18
CA ILE A 8 22.10 -7.10 -51.09
C ILE A 8 21.54 -7.45 -49.70
N SER A 9 22.12 -8.43 -49.00
CA SER A 9 21.66 -8.86 -47.68
C SER A 9 22.20 -8.01 -46.52
N LYS A 10 23.37 -7.37 -46.67
CA LYS A 10 24.00 -6.50 -45.64
C LYS A 10 23.07 -5.39 -45.14
N GLY A 11 22.36 -4.71 -46.04
CA GLY A 11 21.42 -3.65 -45.66
C GLY A 11 20.25 -4.17 -44.82
N LYS A 12 19.73 -5.35 -45.17
CA LYS A 12 18.66 -6.01 -44.39
C LYS A 12 19.17 -6.46 -43.03
N VAL A 13 20.36 -7.04 -42.96
CA VAL A 13 20.98 -7.46 -41.69
C VAL A 13 21.21 -6.27 -40.76
N LEU A 14 21.72 -5.14 -41.28
CA LEU A 14 21.91 -3.92 -40.50
C LEU A 14 20.61 -3.39 -39.89
N VAL A 15 19.54 -3.35 -40.68
CA VAL A 15 18.22 -2.90 -40.19
C VAL A 15 17.69 -3.86 -39.12
N HIS A 16 17.80 -5.17 -39.31
CA HIS A 16 17.36 -6.14 -38.31
C HIS A 16 18.18 -6.06 -37.03
N SER A 17 19.51 -5.92 -37.13
CA SER A 17 20.39 -5.72 -35.98
C SER A 17 20.05 -4.44 -35.22
N PHE A 18 19.73 -3.35 -35.92
CA PHE A 18 19.35 -2.09 -35.29
C PHE A 18 18.00 -2.20 -34.57
N ILE A 19 17.00 -2.84 -35.19
CA ILE A 19 15.69 -3.08 -34.56
C ILE A 19 15.86 -3.95 -33.31
N LEU A 20 16.58 -5.07 -33.42
CA LEU A 20 16.80 -5.98 -32.30
C LEU A 20 17.59 -5.30 -31.18
N GLY A 21 18.63 -4.55 -31.52
CA GLY A 21 19.43 -3.80 -30.56
C GLY A 21 18.61 -2.73 -29.83
N SER A 22 17.77 -1.99 -30.57
CA SER A 22 16.87 -0.99 -29.99
C SER A 22 15.84 -1.62 -29.07
N PHE A 23 15.29 -2.78 -29.43
CA PHE A 23 14.35 -3.53 -28.61
C PHE A 23 14.99 -4.06 -27.31
N VAL A 24 16.22 -4.54 -27.38
CA VAL A 24 16.99 -4.98 -26.21
C VAL A 24 17.31 -3.80 -25.29
N LEU A 25 17.78 -2.67 -25.86
CA LEU A 25 18.03 -1.43 -25.10
C LEU A 25 16.75 -0.93 -24.42
N TYR A 26 15.63 -0.93 -25.13
CA TYR A 26 14.33 -0.58 -24.55
C TYR A 26 13.97 -1.52 -23.39
N SER A 27 14.13 -2.83 -23.57
CA SER A 27 13.79 -3.83 -22.55
C SER A 27 14.65 -3.73 -21.30
N ILE A 28 15.92 -3.35 -21.42
CA ILE A 28 16.85 -3.23 -20.28
C ILE A 28 16.71 -1.88 -19.55
N PHE A 29 16.53 -0.78 -20.28
CA PHE A 29 16.65 0.57 -19.69
C PHE A 29 15.34 1.34 -19.56
N LEU A 30 14.35 1.06 -20.41
CA LEU A 30 13.13 1.85 -20.50
C LEU A 30 11.89 1.08 -20.04
N ALA A 31 11.93 -0.25 -20.09
CA ALA A 31 10.81 -1.08 -19.66
C ALA A 31 10.52 -0.94 -18.17
N GLU A 32 11.52 -1.11 -17.29
CA GLU A 32 11.28 -1.06 -15.83
C GLU A 32 10.70 0.29 -15.37
N PRO A 33 11.26 1.47 -15.72
CA PRO A 33 10.69 2.74 -15.28
C PRO A 33 9.30 3.02 -15.88
N LEU A 34 9.00 2.47 -17.05
CA LEU A 34 7.69 2.60 -17.68
C LEU A 34 6.66 1.71 -16.99
N PHE A 35 7.01 0.45 -16.70
CA PHE A 35 6.15 -0.46 -15.96
C PHE A 35 5.92 0.04 -14.54
N ASP A 36 6.93 0.58 -13.86
CA ASP A 36 6.77 1.21 -12.55
C ASP A 36 5.74 2.35 -12.57
N LYS A 37 5.72 3.15 -13.65
CA LYS A 37 4.73 4.23 -13.85
C LYS A 37 3.33 3.72 -14.23
N LEU A 38 3.22 2.60 -14.93
CA LEU A 38 1.95 2.01 -15.32
C LEU A 38 1.33 1.14 -14.22
N GLU A 39 2.17 0.60 -13.33
CA GLU A 39 1.80 -0.16 -12.13
C GLU A 39 1.67 0.71 -10.87
N THR A 40 1.50 2.03 -11.03
CA THR A 40 1.09 2.88 -9.90
C THR A 40 -0.33 2.48 -9.53
N ILE A 41 -0.45 1.49 -8.65
CA ILE A 41 -1.71 1.15 -8.01
C ILE A 41 -2.16 2.41 -7.25
N PRO A 42 -3.38 2.94 -7.48
CA PRO A 42 -3.88 4.06 -6.70
C PRO A 42 -3.78 3.70 -5.21
N GLY A 43 -3.07 4.55 -4.45
CA GLY A 43 -2.76 4.34 -3.02
C GLY A 43 -1.26 4.23 -2.75
N GLU A 44 -0.45 5.10 -3.38
CA GLU A 44 1.00 4.97 -3.31
C GLU A 44 1.55 5.08 -1.89
N ALA A 45 2.00 3.95 -1.36
CA ALA A 45 2.84 3.88 -0.18
C ALA A 45 4.03 4.84 -0.25
N ARG A 46 4.21 5.67 0.77
CA ARG A 46 5.44 6.45 0.95
C ARG A 46 6.31 5.75 1.98
N LEU A 47 7.59 5.57 1.70
CA LEU A 47 8.52 5.19 2.76
C LEU A 47 8.69 6.42 3.66
N VAL A 48 7.87 6.51 4.70
CA VAL A 48 7.96 7.63 5.63
C VAL A 48 8.93 7.24 6.74
N GLN A 49 10.11 7.85 6.76
CA GLN A 49 10.97 7.90 7.95
C GLN A 49 10.41 8.90 8.97
N ALA A 50 9.08 8.96 9.15
CA ALA A 50 8.46 9.89 10.07
C ALA A 50 8.73 9.47 11.50
N GLN A 51 8.95 10.46 12.36
CA GLN A 51 8.79 10.31 13.80
C GLN A 51 7.30 10.12 14.08
N LEU A 52 6.83 8.87 14.01
CA LEU A 52 5.50 8.51 14.47
C LEU A 52 5.38 8.83 15.97
N PRO A 53 4.20 9.24 16.46
CA PRO A 53 3.99 9.41 17.89
C PRO A 53 4.11 8.06 18.61
N GLY A 54 4.29 8.10 19.93
CA GLY A 54 4.11 6.91 20.76
C GLY A 54 2.67 6.39 20.69
N GLU A 55 2.46 5.12 21.04
CA GLU A 55 1.12 4.54 21.08
C GLU A 55 0.22 5.30 22.07
N THR A 56 -0.92 5.79 21.58
CA THR A 56 -1.86 6.60 22.36
C THR A 56 -3.02 5.76 22.92
N ASN A 57 -3.23 4.55 22.40
CA ASN A 57 -4.27 3.59 22.82
C ASN A 57 -5.73 4.08 22.80
N ASN A 58 -6.00 5.26 22.24
CA ASN A 58 -7.32 5.89 22.14
C ASN A 58 -7.94 5.77 20.74
N ILE A 59 -7.46 4.85 19.90
CA ILE A 59 -8.05 4.55 18.59
C ILE A 59 -8.96 3.36 18.72
N ARG A 60 -10.23 3.49 18.35
CA ARG A 60 -11.12 2.35 18.09
C ARG A 60 -11.01 1.95 16.64
N TYR A 61 -10.98 0.64 16.39
CA TYR A 61 -10.84 0.12 15.04
C TYR A 61 -11.43 -1.27 14.90
N ASN A 62 -11.65 -1.67 13.65
CA ASN A 62 -11.82 -3.06 13.26
C ASN A 62 -11.22 -3.30 11.88
N LEU A 63 -10.56 -4.45 11.71
CA LEU A 63 -10.07 -4.91 10.40
C LEU A 63 -11.09 -5.92 9.87
N GLU A 64 -11.81 -5.56 8.82
CA GLU A 64 -12.98 -6.31 8.35
C GLU A 64 -12.62 -7.35 7.31
N ARG A 65 -11.82 -6.94 6.32
CA ARG A 65 -11.48 -7.78 5.16
C ARG A 65 -10.03 -7.57 4.80
N TYR A 66 -9.35 -8.65 4.47
CA TYR A 66 -8.04 -8.60 3.86
C TYR A 66 -8.00 -9.50 2.63
N ILE A 67 -7.33 -9.05 1.59
CA ILE A 67 -7.11 -9.78 0.35
C ILE A 67 -5.61 -9.78 0.11
N VAL A 68 -5.00 -10.96 0.08
CA VAL A 68 -3.60 -11.10 -0.29
C VAL A 68 -3.51 -11.58 -1.72
N SER A 69 -2.74 -10.85 -2.52
CA SER A 69 -2.32 -11.24 -3.86
C SER A 69 -0.80 -11.25 -3.95
N ALA A 70 -0.25 -11.75 -5.05
CA ALA A 70 1.19 -11.73 -5.28
C ALA A 70 1.77 -10.30 -5.32
N SER A 71 1.00 -9.32 -5.82
CA SER A 71 1.47 -7.95 -6.05
C SER A 71 1.12 -6.97 -4.93
N ALA A 72 0.00 -7.18 -4.23
CA ALA A 72 -0.48 -6.28 -3.19
C ALA A 72 -1.31 -6.98 -2.11
N ILE A 73 -1.32 -6.35 -0.93
CA ILE A 73 -2.23 -6.65 0.17
C ILE A 73 -3.26 -5.53 0.23
N GLU A 74 -4.54 -5.87 0.11
CA GLU A 74 -5.65 -4.94 0.29
C GLU A 74 -6.29 -5.20 1.65
N LEU A 75 -6.43 -4.16 2.46
CA LEU A 75 -7.04 -4.26 3.78
C LEU A 75 -8.14 -3.21 3.93
N HIS A 76 -9.31 -3.66 4.38
CA HIS A 76 -10.45 -2.81 4.67
C HIS A 76 -10.74 -2.81 6.16
N GLY A 77 -11.13 -1.67 6.67
CA GLY A 77 -11.57 -1.54 8.04
C GLY A 77 -12.24 -0.21 8.31
N TRP A 78 -12.34 0.11 9.58
CA TRP A 78 -12.66 1.43 10.07
C TRP A 78 -11.80 1.74 11.28
N ALA A 79 -11.51 3.02 11.48
CA ALA A 79 -10.77 3.50 12.63
C ALA A 79 -11.13 4.96 12.94
N PHE A 80 -11.16 5.31 14.22
CA PHE A 80 -11.37 6.69 14.67
C PHE A 80 -10.79 6.92 16.06
N ILE A 81 -10.53 8.17 16.41
CA ILE A 81 -10.06 8.58 17.74
C ILE A 81 -11.26 8.69 18.69
N GLU A 82 -11.22 8.03 19.84
CA GLU A 82 -12.28 8.10 20.86
C GLU A 82 -12.61 9.55 21.23
N GLY A 83 -13.91 9.87 21.30
CA GLY A 83 -14.41 11.21 21.62
C GLY A 83 -14.45 12.20 20.45
N TYR A 84 -14.07 11.78 19.23
CA TYR A 84 -14.10 12.63 18.04
C TYR A 84 -14.87 11.98 16.88
N GLY A 85 -15.56 12.80 16.07
CA GLY A 85 -16.10 12.37 14.77
C GLY A 85 -15.00 12.16 13.74
N ALA A 86 -15.26 11.44 12.64
CA ALA A 86 -14.23 10.99 11.70
C ALA A 86 -14.09 11.88 10.44
N GLU A 87 -14.83 12.98 10.32
CA GLU A 87 -14.94 13.74 9.06
C GLU A 87 -13.66 14.49 8.65
N ARG A 88 -12.72 14.64 9.59
CA ARG A 88 -11.43 15.33 9.39
C ARG A 88 -10.24 14.42 9.61
N ASP A 89 -10.49 13.13 9.76
CA ASP A 89 -9.44 12.18 10.07
C ASP A 89 -8.74 11.76 8.78
N SER A 90 -7.40 11.79 8.81
CA SER A 90 -6.58 11.11 7.80
C SER A 90 -6.03 9.85 8.44
N VAL A 91 -6.39 8.70 7.87
CA VAL A 91 -5.98 7.38 8.36
C VAL A 91 -4.82 6.87 7.51
N PHE A 92 -3.78 6.39 8.17
CA PHE A 92 -2.61 5.78 7.57
C PHE A 92 -2.42 4.38 8.17
N MET A 93 -1.93 3.45 7.35
CA MET A 93 -1.53 2.14 7.80
C MET A 93 -0.03 2.12 8.08
N VAL A 94 0.35 1.70 9.28
CA VAL A 94 1.75 1.60 9.69
C VAL A 94 2.15 0.13 9.73
N LEU A 95 3.24 -0.23 9.05
CA LEU A 95 3.87 -1.54 9.18
C LEU A 95 5.23 -1.40 9.84
N LYS A 96 5.37 -1.96 11.04
CA LYS A 96 6.62 -1.89 11.82
C LYS A 96 7.26 -3.26 11.93
N SER A 97 8.49 -3.37 11.45
CA SER A 97 9.38 -4.51 11.73
C SER A 97 10.49 -4.09 12.70
N GLY A 98 11.35 -5.03 13.07
CA GLY A 98 12.54 -4.72 13.89
C GLY A 98 13.56 -3.80 13.19
N GLN A 99 13.49 -3.65 11.86
CA GLN A 99 14.49 -2.92 11.08
C GLN A 99 13.93 -1.65 10.41
N ALA A 100 12.63 -1.60 10.15
CA ALA A 100 12.02 -0.52 9.38
C ALA A 100 10.57 -0.29 9.80
N THR A 101 10.11 0.94 9.60
CA THR A 101 8.70 1.31 9.71
C THR A 101 8.27 1.91 8.39
N TYR A 102 7.12 1.48 7.91
CA TYR A 102 6.52 1.91 6.66
C TYR A 102 5.15 2.52 6.96
N GLU A 103 4.79 3.58 6.25
CA GLU A 103 3.48 4.22 6.37
C GLU A 103 2.82 4.23 4.99
N PHE A 104 1.54 3.89 4.96
CA PHE A 104 0.78 3.78 3.72
C PHE A 104 -0.44 4.68 3.84
N ASP A 105 -0.62 5.56 2.86
CA ASP A 105 -1.86 6.29 2.70
C ASP A 105 -3.03 5.31 2.56
N THR A 106 -4.20 5.69 3.07
CA THR A 106 -5.43 4.94 2.89
C THR A 106 -6.47 5.78 2.16
N PHE A 107 -7.44 5.11 1.55
CA PHE A 107 -8.60 5.74 0.98
C PHE A 107 -9.75 5.73 1.98
N ALA A 108 -10.30 6.90 2.28
CA ALA A 108 -11.51 7.01 3.07
C ALA A 108 -12.67 6.28 2.39
N ARG A 109 -13.47 5.57 3.19
CA ARG A 109 -14.64 4.81 2.76
C ARG A 109 -15.83 5.21 3.62
N TYR A 110 -16.93 5.54 2.97
CA TYR A 110 -18.19 5.88 3.65
C TYR A 110 -18.80 4.62 4.31
N THR A 111 -18.96 4.65 5.63
CA THR A 111 -19.42 3.55 6.50
C THR A 111 -20.43 4.05 7.56
N PRO A 112 -21.65 4.47 7.16
CA PRO A 112 -22.61 5.09 8.07
C PRO A 112 -23.13 4.16 9.17
N TYR A 113 -23.05 2.84 8.94
CA TYR A 113 -23.43 1.84 9.93
C TYR A 113 -22.58 1.90 11.22
N ILE A 114 -21.38 2.50 11.17
CA ILE A 114 -20.54 2.70 12.35
C ILE A 114 -21.13 3.78 13.26
N THR A 115 -21.56 4.92 12.70
CA THR A 115 -22.26 5.97 13.46
C THR A 115 -23.47 5.40 14.18
N THR A 116 -24.32 4.68 13.44
CA THR A 116 -25.53 4.05 14.02
C THR A 116 -25.19 3.08 15.15
N HIS A 117 -24.20 2.21 14.95
CA HIS A 117 -23.80 1.26 16.00
C HIS A 117 -23.32 1.95 17.27
N TYR A 118 -22.52 3.00 17.15
CA TYR A 118 -21.96 3.69 18.30
C TYR A 118 -22.97 4.57 19.04
N GLU A 119 -23.87 5.22 18.31
CA GLU A 119 -24.99 5.96 18.89
C GLU A 119 -25.88 5.03 19.73
N GLU A 120 -26.24 3.86 19.19
CA GLU A 120 -27.08 2.87 19.88
C GLU A 120 -26.38 2.23 21.08
N ALA A 121 -25.11 1.83 20.93
CA ALA A 121 -24.40 1.07 21.96
C ALA A 121 -23.83 1.95 23.09
N TYR A 122 -23.39 3.18 22.78
CA TYR A 122 -22.65 4.03 23.72
C TYR A 122 -23.34 5.34 24.04
N LYS A 123 -24.46 5.68 23.38
CA LYS A 123 -25.22 6.93 23.57
C LYS A 123 -24.38 8.20 23.33
N GLU A 124 -23.34 8.08 22.51
CA GLU A 124 -22.50 9.18 22.07
C GLU A 124 -22.82 9.49 20.61
N TYR A 125 -23.26 10.71 20.33
CA TYR A 125 -23.44 11.16 18.96
C TYR A 125 -22.10 11.68 18.42
N LEU A 126 -21.38 10.80 17.73
CA LEU A 126 -20.19 11.12 16.95
C LEU A 126 -20.48 10.72 15.51
N ASN A 127 -20.27 11.64 14.57
CA ASN A 127 -20.38 11.30 13.16
C ASN A 127 -19.14 10.51 12.72
N LEU A 128 -19.31 9.21 12.53
CA LEU A 128 -18.27 8.25 12.17
C LEU A 128 -18.45 7.74 10.74
N ASP A 129 -19.27 8.42 9.92
CA ASP A 129 -19.62 7.99 8.57
C ASP A 129 -18.40 7.87 7.67
N TRP A 130 -17.33 8.61 7.95
CA TRP A 130 -16.08 8.61 7.18
C TRP A 130 -14.92 7.89 7.90
N SER A 131 -15.22 7.09 8.92
CA SER A 131 -14.21 6.31 9.68
C SER A 131 -13.67 5.09 8.91
N GLY A 132 -14.34 4.68 7.83
CA GLY A 132 -13.91 3.57 7.00
C GLY A 132 -12.64 3.88 6.22
N PHE A 133 -11.80 2.88 6.01
CA PHE A 133 -10.60 3.00 5.19
C PHE A 133 -10.34 1.76 4.31
N ILE A 134 -9.59 1.97 3.23
CA ILE A 134 -9.00 0.93 2.37
C ILE A 134 -7.52 1.22 2.23
N ALA A 135 -6.67 0.27 2.63
CA ALA A 135 -5.23 0.35 2.48
C ALA A 135 -4.77 -0.66 1.42
N THR A 136 -3.94 -0.20 0.48
CA THR A 136 -3.36 -1.05 -0.56
C THR A 136 -1.84 -1.02 -0.45
N ILE A 137 -1.25 -2.14 -0.02
CA ILE A 137 0.17 -2.27 0.27
C ILE A 137 0.84 -3.10 -0.82
N PRO A 138 1.71 -2.50 -1.67
CA PRO A 138 2.48 -3.26 -2.65
C PRO A 138 3.47 -4.19 -1.96
N THR A 139 3.37 -5.50 -2.20
CA THR A 139 4.23 -6.51 -1.56
C THR A 139 5.71 -6.33 -1.94
N ARG A 140 5.99 -5.81 -3.15
CA ARG A 140 7.35 -5.49 -3.63
C ARG A 140 8.07 -4.42 -2.79
N LYS A 141 7.34 -3.58 -2.06
CA LYS A 141 7.92 -2.54 -1.18
C LYS A 141 8.31 -3.11 0.20
N LEU A 142 7.87 -4.32 0.52
CA LEU A 142 8.16 -4.99 1.78
C LEU A 142 9.32 -5.98 1.60
N LYS A 143 10.28 -5.92 2.53
CA LYS A 143 11.28 -6.97 2.67
C LYS A 143 10.66 -8.19 3.36
N ASP A 144 11.27 -9.35 3.20
CA ASP A 144 10.88 -10.54 3.95
C ASP A 144 11.04 -10.31 5.46
N GLY A 145 10.06 -10.75 6.24
CA GLY A 145 10.01 -10.53 7.69
C GLY A 145 8.60 -10.44 8.26
N GLU A 146 8.55 -10.23 9.57
CA GLU A 146 7.31 -10.01 10.32
C GLU A 146 7.09 -8.51 10.56
N TYR A 147 5.84 -8.06 10.39
CA TYR A 147 5.42 -6.68 10.52
C TYR A 147 4.23 -6.56 11.45
N ALA A 148 4.37 -5.80 12.53
CA ALA A 148 3.24 -5.35 13.32
C ALA A 148 2.42 -4.32 12.52
N ILE A 149 1.10 -4.52 12.49
CA ILE A 149 0.17 -3.65 11.78
C ILE A 149 -0.34 -2.61 12.77
N GLY A 150 -0.23 -1.33 12.43
CA GLY A 150 -0.76 -0.22 13.19
C GLY A 150 -1.62 0.71 12.34
N LEU A 151 -2.44 1.50 13.03
CA LEU A 151 -3.28 2.54 12.48
C LEU A 151 -2.82 3.87 13.07
N TYR A 152 -2.45 4.78 12.18
CA TYR A 152 -2.05 6.14 12.51
C TYR A 152 -3.13 7.10 12.02
N ILE A 153 -3.65 7.94 12.91
CA ILE A 153 -4.68 8.91 12.58
C ILE A 153 -4.16 10.30 12.89
N THR A 154 -4.31 11.22 11.91
CA THR A 154 -4.02 12.64 12.11
C THR A 154 -5.29 13.47 11.90
N ARG A 155 -5.50 14.45 12.76
CA ARG A 155 -6.65 15.36 12.73
C ARG A 155 -6.28 16.71 13.32
N ASP A 156 -6.35 17.81 12.55
CA ASP A 156 -6.21 19.17 13.08
C ASP A 156 -5.01 19.37 14.05
N GLY A 157 -3.87 18.69 13.80
CA GLY A 157 -2.68 18.70 14.67
C GLY A 157 -2.64 17.65 15.78
N ILE A 158 -3.75 16.97 16.05
CA ILE A 158 -3.82 15.77 16.90
C ILE A 158 -3.27 14.57 16.12
N GLN A 159 -2.48 13.76 16.79
CA GLN A 159 -1.89 12.54 16.25
C GLN A 159 -2.15 11.37 17.21
N ALA A 160 -2.60 10.25 16.68
CA ALA A 160 -2.84 9.04 17.44
C ALA A 160 -2.27 7.84 16.70
N LEU A 161 -1.63 6.92 17.42
CA LEU A 161 -1.11 5.67 16.87
C LEU A 161 -1.55 4.51 17.76
N ARG A 162 -1.98 3.41 17.13
CA ARG A 162 -2.28 2.17 17.83
C ARG A 162 -1.87 0.98 16.98
N TYR A 163 -1.10 0.05 17.56
CA TYR A 163 -0.84 -1.24 16.93
C TYR A 163 -2.00 -2.21 17.18
N THR A 164 -2.24 -3.07 16.20
CA THR A 164 -3.29 -4.08 16.24
C THR A 164 -2.77 -5.39 16.81
N ASP A 165 -3.67 -6.35 17.03
CA ASP A 165 -3.34 -7.72 17.41
C ASP A 165 -2.88 -8.59 16.22
N LYS A 166 -2.71 -7.99 15.02
CA LYS A 166 -2.37 -8.71 13.79
C LYS A 166 -1.00 -8.34 13.27
N VAL A 167 -0.39 -9.31 12.59
CA VAL A 167 0.91 -9.16 11.94
C VAL A 167 0.88 -9.68 10.50
N PHE A 168 1.64 -9.04 9.62
CA PHE A 168 1.96 -9.61 8.32
C PHE A 168 3.28 -10.38 8.40
N LEU A 169 3.27 -11.61 7.90
CA LEU A 169 4.47 -12.40 7.65
C LEU A 169 4.72 -12.44 6.14
N LYS A 170 5.74 -11.70 5.68
CA LYS A 170 6.20 -11.70 4.29
C LYS A 170 7.33 -12.70 4.13
N SER A 171 7.17 -13.64 3.20
CA SER A 171 8.26 -14.47 2.66
C SER A 171 8.33 -14.28 1.14
N LYS A 172 9.44 -14.64 0.51
CA LYS A 172 9.77 -14.35 -0.90
C LYS A 172 8.56 -14.20 -1.84
N ASP A 173 7.69 -15.20 -1.91
CA ASP A 173 6.55 -15.26 -2.83
C ASP A 173 5.17 -15.31 -2.13
N ASP A 174 5.11 -15.10 -0.80
CA ASP A 174 3.88 -15.27 -0.02
C ASP A 174 3.74 -14.24 1.10
N VAL A 175 2.50 -13.88 1.42
CA VAL A 175 2.17 -13.04 2.58
C VAL A 175 1.04 -13.69 3.36
N LYS A 176 1.22 -13.80 4.68
CA LYS A 176 0.18 -14.29 5.59
C LYS A 176 -0.16 -13.22 6.61
N LEU A 177 -1.46 -13.08 6.89
CA LEU A 177 -1.94 -12.33 8.04
C LEU A 177 -2.11 -13.31 9.21
N LEU A 178 -1.46 -13.02 10.33
CA LEU A 178 -1.53 -13.82 11.56
C LEU A 178 -2.09 -12.97 12.70
N GLN A 179 -2.78 -13.62 13.63
CA GLN A 179 -3.20 -13.01 14.90
C GLN A 179 -2.20 -13.42 15.99
N ARG A 180 -1.79 -12.47 16.82
CA ARG A 180 -0.92 -12.69 17.98
C ARG A 180 -1.69 -13.15 19.20
#